data_AF-A0A962IKQ9-F1
#
_entry.id   AF-A0A962IKQ9-F1
#
_cell.length_a   1.000
_cell.length_b   1.000
_cell.length_c   1.000
_cell.angle_alpha   90.00
_cell.angle_beta   90.00
_cell.angle_gamma   90.00
#
_symmetry.space_group_name_H-M   'P 1'
#
loop_
_entity.id
_entity.type
_entity.pdbx_description
1 polymer ?
#
loop_
_entity_poly.entity_id
_entity_poly.type
_entity_poly.pdbx_seq_one_letter_code
_entity_poly.pdbx_strand_id
1 'polypeptide(L)'
;MSATASAHHPSGPEPVTNDVVIAKVYTDSEDRLKQLRENHDLWYYLWREGYAVIRTDRNRLPADAQIDQALTAGLYAPPVLSKGGGTLGARPCYRTVEQTYADLQALSVSHPDLATWVDIGDSWEKTQGLGGHDTHALVLTNSSIPGPKPIYMVMSAIHARELSTAEVNTRFAEMLVANYGVDADTTWMLDYFEVHILPQQ
;
A
#
# COMPACT_ATOMS: atom_id res chain seq x y z
N MET A 1 -19.08 -25.31 41.45
CA MET A 1 -17.98 -25.56 40.50
C MET A 1 -17.89 -24.34 39.60
N SER A 2 -16.94 -23.45 39.88
CA SER A 2 -16.79 -22.16 39.19
C SER A 2 -15.70 -22.32 38.13
N ALA A 3 -16.04 -22.12 36.86
CA ALA A 3 -15.07 -22.17 35.76
C ALA A 3 -14.55 -20.76 35.49
N THR A 4 -13.27 -20.54 35.81
CA THR A 4 -12.54 -19.33 35.43
C THR A 4 -12.16 -19.41 33.95
N ALA A 5 -12.74 -18.53 33.13
CA ALA A 5 -12.29 -18.30 31.76
C ALA A 5 -10.93 -17.59 31.80
N SER A 6 -9.89 -18.25 31.28
CA SER A 6 -8.57 -17.63 31.10
C SER A 6 -8.64 -16.68 29.91
N ALA A 7 -8.39 -15.39 30.16
CA ALA A 7 -8.29 -14.38 29.12
C ALA A 7 -7.04 -14.66 28.28
N HIS A 8 -7.24 -15.01 27.01
CA HIS A 8 -6.15 -15.09 26.04
C HIS A 8 -5.72 -13.66 25.72
N HIS A 9 -4.68 -13.18 26.42
CA HIS A 9 -3.99 -11.96 26.03
C HIS A 9 -3.38 -12.18 24.64
N PRO A 10 -3.61 -11.31 23.65
CA PRO A 10 -2.85 -11.36 22.42
C PRO A 10 -1.38 -11.12 22.80
N SER A 11 -0.52 -12.09 22.46
CA SER A 11 0.92 -11.95 22.59
C SER A 11 1.34 -10.65 21.88
N GLY A 12 2.19 -9.87 22.55
CA GLY A 12 2.86 -8.74 21.92
C GLY A 12 3.61 -9.20 20.66
N PRO A 13 4.01 -8.26 19.78
CA PRO A 13 4.72 -8.63 18.56
C PRO A 13 5.91 -9.51 18.92
N GLU A 14 5.94 -10.72 18.36
CA GLU A 14 7.08 -11.61 18.52
C GLU A 14 8.35 -10.87 18.08
N PRO A 15 9.50 -11.09 18.75
CA PRO A 15 10.74 -10.51 18.31
C PRO A 15 11.00 -10.98 16.88
N VAL A 16 11.14 -10.03 15.96
CA VAL A 16 11.52 -10.29 14.58
C VAL A 16 12.92 -10.90 14.61
N THR A 17 13.04 -12.22 14.54
CA THR A 17 14.33 -12.83 14.25
C THR A 17 14.63 -12.54 12.78
N ASN A 18 15.82 -12.01 12.50
CA ASN A 18 16.29 -11.67 11.14
C ASN A 18 16.58 -12.92 10.28
N ASP A 19 15.77 -13.97 10.46
CA ASP A 19 15.97 -15.28 9.86
C ASP A 19 15.24 -15.43 8.53
N VAL A 20 14.29 -14.54 8.20
CA VAL A 20 13.58 -14.56 6.92
C VAL A 20 14.34 -13.71 5.89
N VAL A 21 14.57 -14.26 4.71
CA VAL A 21 15.26 -13.59 3.61
C VAL A 21 14.44 -13.62 2.34
N ILE A 22 14.64 -12.63 1.48
CA ILE A 22 14.19 -12.65 0.09
C ILE A 22 15.36 -13.11 -0.76
N ALA A 23 15.14 -14.11 -1.61
CA ALA A 23 16.20 -14.68 -2.44
C ALA A 23 15.74 -14.96 -3.88
N LYS A 24 16.68 -14.83 -4.81
CA LYS A 24 16.54 -15.17 -6.22
C LYS A 24 17.03 -16.59 -6.46
N VAL A 25 16.22 -17.40 -7.13
CA VAL A 25 16.59 -18.76 -7.58
C VAL A 25 16.51 -18.78 -9.10
N TYR A 26 17.67 -18.89 -9.76
CA TYR A 26 17.74 -18.92 -11.22
C TYR A 26 17.29 -20.29 -11.74
N THR A 27 16.23 -20.32 -12.52
CA THR A 27 15.67 -21.53 -13.10
C THR A 27 14.69 -21.21 -14.22
N ASP A 28 14.80 -21.93 -15.34
CA ASP A 28 13.76 -21.97 -16.39
C ASP A 28 12.94 -23.28 -16.34
N SER A 29 13.22 -24.16 -15.37
CA SER A 29 12.54 -25.44 -15.20
C SER A 29 11.18 -25.28 -14.51
N GLU A 30 10.10 -25.67 -15.19
CA GLU A 30 8.74 -25.78 -14.65
C GLU A 30 8.69 -26.65 -13.38
N ASP A 31 9.37 -27.81 -13.39
CA ASP A 31 9.41 -28.71 -12.23
C ASP A 31 10.10 -28.06 -11.03
N ARG A 32 11.18 -27.31 -11.28
CA ARG A 32 11.86 -26.55 -10.22
C ARG A 32 10.99 -25.42 -9.69
N LEU A 33 10.29 -24.70 -10.57
CA LEU A 33 9.33 -23.67 -10.14
C LEU A 33 8.21 -24.27 -9.30
N LYS A 34 7.69 -25.45 -9.66
CA LYS A 34 6.69 -26.18 -8.87
C LYS A 34 7.23 -26.53 -7.48
N GLN A 35 8.46 -27.08 -7.41
CA GLN A 35 9.11 -27.37 -6.13
C GLN A 35 9.27 -26.10 -5.27
N LEU A 36 9.66 -24.97 -5.87
CA LEU A 36 9.81 -23.72 -5.13
C LEU A 36 8.47 -23.23 -4.56
N ARG A 37 7.37 -23.33 -5.31
CA ARG A 37 6.01 -22.97 -4.83
C ARG A 37 5.51 -23.89 -3.72
N GLU A 38 5.85 -25.17 -3.76
CA GLU A 38 5.41 -26.15 -2.76
C GLU A 38 6.18 -26.02 -1.43
N ASN A 39 7.45 -25.58 -1.48
CA ASN A 39 8.34 -25.58 -0.33
C ASN A 39 8.62 -24.19 0.26
N HIS A 40 8.38 -23.12 -0.50
CA HIS A 40 8.67 -21.74 -0.11
C HIS A 40 7.52 -20.78 -0.51
N ASP A 41 7.53 -19.58 0.07
CA ASP A 41 6.63 -18.49 -0.32
C ASP A 41 7.18 -17.84 -1.61
N LEU A 42 6.78 -18.36 -2.77
CA LEU A 42 7.19 -17.83 -4.07
C LEU A 42 6.38 -16.58 -4.41
N TRP A 43 7.06 -15.44 -4.50
CA TRP A 43 6.45 -14.14 -4.73
C TRP A 43 6.16 -13.90 -6.22
N TYR A 44 7.16 -14.06 -7.08
CA TYR A 44 7.01 -13.89 -8.53
C TYR A 44 8.13 -14.58 -9.32
N TYR A 45 7.89 -14.83 -10.60
CA TYR A 45 8.86 -15.39 -11.55
C TYR A 45 9.12 -14.39 -12.68
N LEU A 46 10.35 -13.90 -12.79
CA LEU A 46 10.79 -13.00 -13.84
C LEU A 46 11.31 -13.83 -15.01
N TRP A 47 10.39 -14.36 -15.82
CA TRP A 47 10.69 -15.29 -16.91
C TRP A 47 11.66 -14.76 -17.98
N ARG A 48 11.76 -13.42 -18.13
CA ARG A 48 12.74 -12.80 -19.03
C ARG A 48 14.15 -12.77 -18.45
N GLU A 49 14.27 -12.85 -17.13
CA GLU A 49 15.53 -12.82 -16.40
C GLU A 49 15.92 -14.21 -15.87
N GLY A 50 15.05 -15.21 -16.03
CA GLY A 50 15.30 -16.61 -15.72
C GLY A 50 15.40 -16.90 -14.22
N TYR A 51 14.73 -16.13 -13.35
CA TYR A 51 14.73 -16.40 -11.91
C TYR A 51 13.38 -16.19 -11.22
N ALA A 52 13.16 -16.97 -10.17
CA ALA A 52 12.06 -16.82 -9.22
C ALA A 52 12.53 -16.08 -7.96
N VAL A 53 11.64 -15.28 -7.38
CA VAL A 53 11.85 -14.63 -6.07
C VAL A 53 11.06 -15.40 -5.02
N ILE A 54 11.75 -15.83 -3.98
CA ILE A 54 11.17 -16.55 -2.85
C ILE A 54 11.42 -15.79 -1.55
N ARG A 55 10.46 -15.88 -0.63
CA ARG A 55 10.62 -15.54 0.78
C ARG A 55 10.76 -16.84 1.57
N THR A 56 11.84 -16.97 2.35
CA THR A 56 12.10 -18.20 3.12
C THR A 56 12.98 -17.96 4.33
N ASP A 57 12.91 -18.86 5.30
CA ASP A 57 13.88 -18.90 6.40
C ASP A 57 15.28 -19.19 5.84
N ARG A 58 16.31 -18.49 6.35
CA ARG A 58 17.71 -18.62 5.94
C ARG A 58 18.21 -20.06 6.06
N ASN A 59 17.69 -20.81 7.04
CA ASN A 59 18.02 -22.22 7.26
C ASN A 59 17.38 -23.17 6.23
N ARG A 60 16.39 -22.69 5.47
CA ARG A 60 15.70 -23.43 4.40
C ARG A 60 16.09 -22.93 3.01
N LEU A 61 17.07 -22.04 2.91
CA LEU A 61 17.49 -21.44 1.66
C LEU A 61 18.06 -22.51 0.71
N PRO A 62 17.57 -22.60 -0.55
CA PRO A 62 18.19 -23.46 -1.55
C PRO A 62 19.67 -23.10 -1.75
N ALA A 63 20.53 -24.10 -1.97
CA ALA A 63 21.98 -23.90 -2.08
C ALA A 63 22.39 -23.00 -3.27
N ASP A 64 21.54 -22.93 -4.29
CA ASP A 64 21.66 -22.13 -5.50
C ASP A 64 21.01 -20.73 -5.38
N ALA A 65 20.36 -20.43 -4.27
CA ALA A 65 19.66 -19.16 -4.09
C ALA A 65 20.62 -18.03 -3.74
N GLN A 66 20.36 -16.84 -4.31
CA GLN A 66 21.09 -15.61 -4.03
C GLN A 66 20.21 -14.67 -3.21
N ILE A 67 20.62 -14.33 -1.98
CA ILE A 67 19.87 -13.40 -1.13
C ILE A 67 19.88 -12.01 -1.76
N ASP A 68 18.68 -11.44 -1.96
CA ASP A 68 18.50 -10.05 -2.33
C ASP A 68 18.52 -9.19 -1.06
N GLN A 69 19.67 -8.55 -0.80
CA GLN A 69 19.87 -7.77 0.42
C GLN A 69 18.94 -6.55 0.50
N ALA A 70 18.61 -5.94 -0.63
CA ALA A 70 17.75 -4.76 -0.66
C ALA A 70 16.29 -5.14 -0.36
N LEU A 71 15.77 -6.17 -1.01
CA LEU A 71 14.43 -6.68 -0.75
C LEU A 71 14.32 -7.26 0.68
N THR A 72 15.36 -7.94 1.15
CA THR A 72 15.41 -8.44 2.53
C THR A 72 15.40 -7.29 3.54
N ALA A 73 16.16 -6.21 3.29
CA ALA A 73 16.11 -5.03 4.14
C ALA A 73 14.72 -4.37 4.12
N GLY A 74 14.05 -4.33 2.96
CA GLY A 74 12.68 -3.83 2.81
C GLY A 74 11.64 -4.62 3.61
N LEU A 75 11.81 -5.94 3.77
CA LEU A 75 10.93 -6.77 4.61
C LEU A 75 10.90 -6.33 6.07
N TYR A 76 12.04 -5.83 6.55
CA TYR A 76 12.25 -5.43 7.94
C TYR A 76 12.22 -3.93 8.16
N ALA A 77 12.19 -3.14 7.08
CA ALA A 77 12.06 -1.71 7.18
C ALA A 77 10.68 -1.39 7.78
N PRO A 78 10.62 -0.69 8.94
CA PRO A 78 9.35 -0.17 9.41
C PRO A 78 8.82 0.73 8.29
N PRO A 79 7.55 0.60 7.89
CA PRO A 79 6.99 1.53 6.93
C PRO A 79 7.18 2.94 7.49
N VAL A 80 7.70 3.85 6.67
CA VAL A 80 7.81 5.27 7.03
C VAL A 80 6.39 5.83 7.00
N LEU A 81 5.63 5.52 8.04
CA LEU A 81 4.28 6.01 8.22
C LEU A 81 4.38 7.38 8.86
N SER A 82 3.90 8.40 8.15
CA SER A 82 3.42 9.59 8.84
C SER A 82 2.38 9.12 9.87
N LYS A 83 2.70 9.26 11.16
CA LYS A 83 1.72 9.18 12.25
C LYS A 83 0.83 10.41 12.14
N GLY A 84 -0.11 10.38 11.20
CA GLY A 84 -1.32 11.19 11.31
C GLY A 84 -2.04 10.82 12.61
N GLY A 85 -2.82 11.75 13.16
CA GLY A 85 -3.77 11.44 14.23
C GLY A 85 -4.85 10.46 13.74
N GLY A 86 -5.92 10.21 14.49
CA GLY A 86 -7.12 9.56 13.94
C GLY A 86 -6.94 8.16 13.35
N THR A 87 -6.37 7.23 14.11
CA THR A 87 -6.25 5.81 13.72
C THR A 87 -7.35 4.95 14.33
N LEU A 88 -7.66 3.81 13.72
CA LEU A 88 -8.67 2.86 14.18
C LEU A 88 -8.25 2.08 15.44
N GLY A 89 -8.14 2.72 16.61
CA GLY A 89 -7.97 2.08 17.92
C GLY A 89 -7.05 0.84 17.93
N ALA A 90 -7.65 -0.36 18.01
CA ALA A 90 -6.96 -1.66 18.02
C ALA A 90 -6.17 -1.99 16.72
N ARG A 91 -6.30 -1.19 15.68
CA ARG A 91 -5.61 -1.26 14.39
C ARG A 91 -4.97 0.10 14.06
N PRO A 92 -3.91 0.50 14.79
CA PRO A 92 -3.33 1.83 14.70
C PRO A 92 -2.63 2.14 13.36
N CYS A 93 -2.43 1.13 12.51
CA CYS A 93 -1.87 1.32 11.17
C CYS A 93 -2.90 1.78 10.13
N TYR A 94 -4.20 1.77 10.46
CA TYR A 94 -5.27 2.22 9.56
C TYR A 94 -5.87 3.51 10.09
N ARG A 95 -5.98 4.50 9.21
CA ARG A 95 -6.66 5.77 9.48
C ARG A 95 -8.18 5.59 9.54
N THR A 96 -8.85 6.50 10.24
CA THR A 96 -10.30 6.69 10.08
C THR A 96 -10.60 7.34 8.72
N VAL A 97 -11.89 7.39 8.35
CA VAL A 97 -12.35 8.13 7.16
C VAL A 97 -11.91 9.58 7.25
N GLU A 98 -12.15 10.22 8.40
CA GLU A 98 -11.87 11.63 8.64
C GLU A 98 -10.37 11.93 8.55
N GLN A 99 -9.53 11.09 9.14
CA GLN A 99 -8.09 11.30 9.05
C GLN A 99 -7.59 11.10 7.62
N THR A 100 -8.11 10.09 6.91
CA THR A 100 -7.73 9.87 5.50
C THR A 100 -8.04 11.11 4.65
N TYR A 101 -9.22 11.69 4.84
CA TYR A 101 -9.64 12.88 4.13
C TYR A 101 -8.83 14.11 4.53
N ALA A 102 -8.58 14.29 5.84
CA ALA A 102 -7.78 15.39 6.34
C ALA A 102 -6.35 15.34 5.77
N ASP A 103 -5.73 14.16 5.70
CA ASP A 103 -4.38 13.99 5.17
C ASP A 103 -4.34 14.26 3.66
N LEU A 104 -5.32 13.78 2.87
CA LEU A 104 -5.36 14.03 1.42
C LEU A 104 -5.71 15.50 1.10
N GLN A 105 -6.59 16.12 1.87
CA GLN A 105 -6.85 17.56 1.74
C GLN A 105 -5.58 18.36 2.09
N ALA A 106 -4.88 18.02 3.17
CA ALA A 106 -3.61 18.65 3.52
C ALA A 106 -2.54 18.44 2.43
N LEU A 107 -2.54 17.28 1.76
CA LEU A 107 -1.66 17.03 0.62
C LEU A 107 -1.94 18.00 -0.54
N SER A 108 -3.21 18.26 -0.87
CA SER A 108 -3.58 19.27 -1.88
C SER A 108 -3.21 20.70 -1.49
N VAL A 109 -3.32 21.04 -0.19
CA VAL A 109 -2.96 22.38 0.31
C VAL A 109 -1.45 22.59 0.28
N SER A 110 -0.68 21.54 0.57
CA SER A 110 0.79 21.59 0.60
C SER A 110 1.44 21.49 -0.78
N HIS A 111 0.79 20.86 -1.75
CA HIS A 111 1.30 20.68 -3.11
C HIS A 111 0.25 21.10 -4.16
N PRO A 112 -0.18 22.37 -4.17
CA PRO A 112 -1.27 22.84 -5.04
C PRO A 112 -0.92 22.80 -6.53
N ASP A 113 0.36 22.69 -6.87
CA ASP A 113 0.86 22.51 -8.24
C ASP A 113 0.70 21.07 -8.75
N LEU A 114 0.53 20.11 -7.83
CA LEU A 114 0.42 18.67 -8.12
C LEU A 114 -0.90 18.04 -7.72
N ALA A 115 -1.65 18.63 -6.79
CA ALA A 115 -2.76 17.96 -6.13
C ALA A 115 -3.97 18.88 -5.94
N THR A 116 -5.15 18.41 -6.34
CA THR A 116 -6.44 19.09 -6.16
C THR A 116 -7.42 18.19 -5.43
N TRP A 117 -8.03 18.68 -4.36
CA TRP A 117 -9.07 17.98 -3.61
C TRP A 117 -10.45 18.38 -4.15
N VAL A 118 -11.15 17.44 -4.76
CA VAL A 118 -12.40 17.68 -5.49
C VAL A 118 -13.53 16.93 -4.81
N ASP A 119 -14.59 17.66 -4.44
CA ASP A 119 -15.87 17.06 -4.06
C ASP A 119 -16.56 16.50 -5.30
N ILE A 120 -16.89 15.21 -5.28
CA ILE A 120 -17.49 14.47 -6.38
C ILE A 120 -18.90 13.95 -6.05
N GLY A 121 -19.43 14.27 -4.88
CA GLY A 121 -20.79 13.89 -4.47
C GLY A 121 -20.93 13.65 -2.98
N ASP A 122 -22.03 13.02 -2.60
CA ASP A 122 -22.37 12.75 -1.20
C ASP A 122 -22.61 11.26 -0.98
N SER A 123 -22.24 10.76 0.20
CA SER A 123 -22.63 9.42 0.64
C SER A 123 -24.15 9.32 0.78
N TRP A 124 -24.70 8.11 0.67
CA TRP A 124 -26.15 7.90 0.75
C TRP A 124 -26.73 8.46 2.06
N GLU A 125 -26.10 8.18 3.21
CA GLU A 125 -26.56 8.68 4.51
C GLU A 125 -26.67 10.21 4.52
N LYS A 126 -25.75 10.90 3.85
CA LYS A 126 -25.74 12.37 3.75
C LYS A 126 -26.88 12.87 2.88
N THR A 127 -27.15 12.20 1.75
CA THR A 127 -28.33 12.49 0.92
C THR A 127 -29.66 12.28 1.67
N GLN A 128 -29.67 11.41 2.70
CA GLN A 128 -30.85 11.16 3.53
C GLN A 128 -30.92 12.05 4.78
N GLY A 129 -29.92 12.90 5.04
CA GLY A 129 -29.85 13.72 6.24
C GLY A 129 -29.62 12.91 7.53
N LEU A 130 -29.04 11.71 7.43
CA LEU A 130 -28.80 10.80 8.55
C LEU A 130 -27.40 10.95 9.16
N GLY A 131 -26.63 11.95 8.72
CA GLY A 131 -25.19 12.02 8.92
C GLY A 131 -24.48 11.61 7.63
N GLY A 132 -23.25 11.11 7.69
CA GLY A 132 -22.48 10.71 6.51
C GLY A 132 -21.42 11.73 6.08
N HIS A 133 -20.90 11.55 4.87
CA HIS A 133 -19.72 12.26 4.38
C HIS A 133 -19.93 12.78 2.96
N ASP A 134 -19.32 13.91 2.63
CA ASP A 134 -18.96 14.24 1.25
C ASP A 134 -18.06 13.12 0.69
N THR A 135 -18.17 12.85 -0.58
CA THR A 135 -17.32 11.92 -1.31
C THR A 135 -16.34 12.74 -2.13
N HIS A 136 -15.06 12.51 -1.92
CA HIS A 136 -14.00 13.31 -2.55
C HIS A 136 -13.04 12.45 -3.37
N ALA A 137 -12.46 13.07 -4.39
CA ALA A 137 -11.32 12.56 -5.12
C ALA A 137 -10.11 13.50 -4.94
N LEU A 138 -8.93 12.93 -4.74
CA LEU A 138 -7.68 13.66 -4.92
C LEU A 138 -7.22 13.47 -6.37
N VAL A 139 -7.20 14.55 -7.13
CA VAL A 139 -6.69 14.56 -8.50
C VAL A 139 -5.22 14.98 -8.45
N LEU A 140 -4.34 14.08 -8.88
CA LEU A 140 -2.90 14.31 -8.94
C LEU A 140 -2.44 14.50 -10.39
N THR A 141 -1.84 15.64 -10.69
CA THR A 141 -1.20 15.93 -11.98
C THR A 141 -0.34 17.18 -11.88
N ASN A 142 0.73 17.27 -12.66
CA ASN A 142 1.49 18.51 -12.80
C ASN A 142 0.67 19.55 -13.57
N SER A 143 0.14 20.54 -12.85
CA SER A 143 -0.66 21.64 -13.39
C SER A 143 0.10 22.58 -14.32
N SER A 144 1.44 22.56 -14.30
CA SER A 144 2.27 23.36 -15.21
C SER A 144 2.33 22.79 -16.62
N ILE A 145 1.98 21.52 -16.80
CA ILE A 145 1.91 20.86 -18.11
C ILE A 145 0.44 20.77 -18.52
N PRO A 146 -0.02 21.61 -19.49
CA PRO A 146 -1.42 21.62 -19.90
C PRO A 146 -1.80 20.34 -20.67
N GLY A 147 -3.02 19.86 -20.43
CA GLY A 147 -3.63 18.68 -21.06
C GLY A 147 -4.73 19.01 -22.07
N PRO A 148 -5.24 18.00 -22.80
CA PRO A 148 -5.84 16.82 -22.18
C PRO A 148 -4.84 15.72 -21.85
N LYS A 149 -4.92 15.18 -20.62
CA LYS A 149 -4.14 14.03 -20.15
C LYS A 149 -5.06 12.82 -19.97
N PRO A 150 -4.63 11.59 -20.24
CA PRO A 150 -5.40 10.40 -19.90
C PRO A 150 -5.59 10.29 -18.38
N ILE A 151 -6.74 9.78 -17.98
CA ILE A 151 -7.10 9.59 -16.57
C ILE A 151 -6.79 8.15 -16.16
N TYR A 152 -6.01 8.00 -15.08
CA TYR A 152 -5.84 6.75 -14.35
C TYR A 152 -6.57 6.87 -13.01
N MET A 153 -7.63 6.07 -12.83
CA MET A 153 -8.45 6.13 -11.62
C MET A 153 -8.19 4.92 -10.72
N VAL A 154 -7.95 5.19 -9.44
CA VAL A 154 -7.78 4.15 -8.40
C VAL A 154 -8.81 4.36 -7.30
N MET A 155 -9.74 3.41 -7.20
CA MET A 155 -10.77 3.38 -6.18
C MET A 155 -10.50 2.25 -5.18
N SER A 156 -10.66 2.55 -3.91
CA SER A 156 -10.53 1.61 -2.79
C SER A 156 -11.77 1.61 -1.92
N ALA A 157 -11.83 0.66 -0.97
CA ALA A 157 -12.86 0.58 0.06
C ALA A 157 -14.32 0.54 -0.45
N ILE A 158 -14.55 0.00 -1.65
CA ILE A 158 -15.93 -0.29 -2.13
C ILE A 158 -16.67 -1.24 -1.17
N HIS A 159 -15.93 -2.06 -0.43
CA HIS A 159 -16.42 -2.80 0.73
C HIS A 159 -15.77 -2.27 2.02
N ALA A 160 -16.58 -1.79 2.96
CA ALA A 160 -16.12 -1.16 4.21
C ALA A 160 -15.22 -2.04 5.10
N ARG A 161 -15.28 -3.37 4.96
CA ARG A 161 -14.46 -4.31 5.77
C ARG A 161 -13.03 -4.47 5.24
N GLU A 162 -12.71 -3.98 4.06
CA GLU A 162 -11.41 -4.13 3.40
C GLU A 162 -10.48 -2.95 3.73
N LEU A 163 -10.18 -2.79 5.03
CA LEU A 163 -9.49 -1.62 5.60
C LEU A 163 -8.14 -1.29 4.95
N SER A 164 -7.41 -2.32 4.51
CA SER A 164 -6.09 -2.15 3.89
C SER A 164 -6.15 -1.37 2.58
N THR A 165 -7.24 -1.48 1.82
CA THR A 165 -7.34 -0.86 0.51
C THR A 165 -7.33 0.67 0.60
N ALA A 166 -8.04 1.25 1.57
CA ALA A 166 -8.07 2.69 1.81
C ALA A 166 -6.69 3.23 2.18
N GLU A 167 -5.98 2.53 3.08
CA GLU A 167 -4.63 2.94 3.50
C GLU A 167 -3.64 2.82 2.34
N VAL A 168 -3.67 1.73 1.57
CA VAL A 168 -2.79 1.53 0.41
C VAL A 168 -3.01 2.63 -0.63
N ASN A 169 -4.26 2.98 -0.94
CA ASN A 169 -4.56 4.03 -1.92
C ASN A 169 -4.12 5.43 -1.42
N THR A 170 -4.31 5.70 -0.13
CA THR A 170 -3.86 6.94 0.51
C THR A 170 -2.33 7.05 0.47
N ARG A 171 -1.61 5.96 0.80
CA ARG A 171 -0.15 5.92 0.74
C ARG A 171 0.38 5.99 -0.68
N PHE A 172 -0.33 5.43 -1.65
CA PHE A 172 0.01 5.57 -3.05
C PHE A 172 -0.03 7.05 -3.48
N ALA A 173 -1.06 7.81 -3.08
CA ALA A 173 -1.12 9.25 -3.32
C ALA A 173 0.04 10.02 -2.69
N GLU A 174 0.32 9.76 -1.40
CA GLU A 174 1.45 10.38 -0.69
C GLU A 174 2.79 10.06 -1.36
N MET A 175 2.99 8.81 -1.77
CA MET A 175 4.20 8.35 -2.45
C MET A 175 4.39 9.06 -3.80
N LEU A 176 3.32 9.22 -4.60
CA LEU A 176 3.39 9.91 -5.88
C LEU A 176 3.82 11.37 -5.70
N VAL A 177 3.23 12.08 -4.73
CA VAL A 177 3.58 13.48 -4.46
C VAL A 177 5.00 13.59 -3.90
N ALA A 178 5.37 12.74 -2.94
CA ALA A 178 6.70 12.78 -2.30
C ALA A 178 7.86 12.44 -3.24
N ASN A 179 7.61 11.68 -4.32
CA ASN A 179 8.64 11.27 -5.27
C ASN A 179 8.61 12.05 -6.59
N TYR A 180 7.71 13.04 -6.74
CA TYR A 180 7.69 13.92 -7.90
C TYR A 180 8.99 14.74 -7.99
N GLY A 181 9.66 14.71 -9.15
CA GLY A 181 10.96 15.34 -9.36
C GLY A 181 12.16 14.55 -8.80
N VAL A 182 11.91 13.40 -8.16
CA VAL A 182 12.96 12.51 -7.62
C VAL A 182 12.99 11.18 -8.38
N ASP A 183 11.82 10.55 -8.52
CA ASP A 183 11.65 9.29 -9.25
C ASP A 183 11.14 9.57 -10.67
N ALA A 184 11.80 8.99 -11.67
CA ALA A 184 11.51 9.28 -13.08
C ALA A 184 10.14 8.74 -13.50
N ASP A 185 9.73 7.57 -13.01
CA ASP A 185 8.45 6.94 -13.36
C ASP A 185 7.28 7.70 -12.74
N THR A 186 7.41 8.12 -11.47
CA THR A 186 6.44 8.97 -10.78
C THR A 186 6.32 10.33 -11.44
N THR A 187 7.45 10.96 -11.80
CA THR A 187 7.46 12.26 -12.49
C THR A 187 6.76 12.16 -13.84
N TRP A 188 7.09 11.13 -14.63
CA TRP A 188 6.42 10.88 -15.91
C TRP A 188 4.92 10.63 -15.73
N MET A 189 4.52 9.87 -14.71
CA MET A 189 3.10 9.62 -14.43
C MET A 189 2.35 10.94 -14.19
N LEU A 190 2.85 11.82 -13.32
CA LEU A 190 2.17 13.07 -12.98
C LEU A 190 2.27 14.14 -14.08
N ASP A 191 3.31 14.11 -14.90
CA ASP A 191 3.46 15.01 -16.04
C ASP A 191 2.46 14.70 -17.15
N TYR A 192 2.23 13.41 -17.44
CA TYR A 192 1.50 12.97 -18.63
C TYR A 192 0.13 12.34 -18.35
N PHE A 193 -0.22 12.07 -17.08
CA PHE A 193 -1.53 11.56 -16.68
C PHE A 193 -2.19 12.47 -15.63
N GLU A 194 -3.49 12.26 -15.45
CA GLU A 194 -4.20 12.62 -14.23
C GLU A 194 -4.46 11.35 -13.43
N VAL A 195 -3.96 11.29 -12.20
CA VAL A 195 -4.23 10.17 -11.29
C VAL A 195 -5.35 10.57 -10.33
N HIS A 196 -6.51 9.92 -10.45
CA HIS A 196 -7.70 10.20 -9.66
C HIS A 196 -7.79 9.18 -8.52
N ILE A 197 -7.53 9.63 -7.30
CA ILE A 197 -7.51 8.81 -6.09
C ILE A 197 -8.84 8.94 -5.36
N LEU A 198 -9.57 7.83 -5.30
CA LEU A 198 -10.84 7.70 -4.58
C LEU A 198 -10.62 6.78 -3.36
N PRO A 199 -10.28 7.34 -2.19
CA PRO A 199 -9.80 6.54 -1.06
C PRO A 199 -10.93 5.75 -0.40
N GLN A 200 -12.10 6.38 -0.20
CA GLN A 200 -13.27 5.86 0.53
C GLN A 200 -14.54 6.56 0.01
N GLN A 201 -15.71 5.90 0.05
CA GLN A 201 -16.97 6.36 -0.53
C GLN A 201 -18.13 6.22 0.47
#